data_AF-R4V4S5-F1
#
_entry.id   AF-R4V4S5-F1
#
_cell.length_a   1.000
_cell.length_b   1.000
_cell.length_c   1.000
_cell.angle_alpha   90.00
_cell.angle_beta   90.00
_cell.angle_gamma   90.00
#
_symmetry.space_group_name_H-M   'P 1'
#
loop_
_entity.id
_entity.type
_entity.pdbx_description
1 polymer ?
#
loop_
_entity_poly.entity_id
_entity_poly.type
_entity_poly.pdbx_seq_one_letter_code
_entity_poly.pdbx_strand_id
1 'polypeptide(L)'
;MCIFGITSPEARISISPFLMYKNELTIIAVNINPFSFPKALGWIDAMGSRYLDYGRLGIKTYTLSQHKEALEALKKGTIAKAMFKIK
;
A
#
# COMPACT_ATOMS: atom_id res chain seq x y z
N MET A 1 -6.00 10.42 -12.09
CA MET A 1 -4.80 9.69 -11.63
C MET A 1 -4.54 10.03 -10.17
N CYS A 2 -4.39 9.02 -9.30
CA CYS A 2 -4.01 9.20 -7.89
C CYS A 2 -2.53 8.87 -7.72
N ILE A 3 -1.73 9.83 -7.27
CA ILE A 3 -0.31 9.63 -6.95
C ILE A 3 -0.25 9.24 -5.47
N PHE A 4 -0.09 7.94 -5.22
CA PHE A 4 0.01 7.35 -3.89
C PHE A 4 1.32 6.58 -3.76
N GLY A 5 2.16 6.98 -2.79
CA GLY A 5 3.51 6.45 -2.59
C GLY A 5 4.60 7.51 -2.79
N ILE A 6 5.80 7.22 -2.30
CA ILE A 6 6.97 8.11 -2.40
C ILE A 6 7.91 7.52 -3.46
N THR A 7 8.28 8.35 -4.44
CA THR A 7 9.37 8.08 -5.39
C THR A 7 10.57 8.96 -5.03
N SER A 8 11.70 8.81 -5.73
CA SER A 8 12.86 9.68 -5.52
C SER A 8 12.45 11.16 -5.69
N PRO A 9 12.94 12.09 -4.84
CA PRO A 9 12.64 13.52 -4.94
C PRO A 9 13.00 14.14 -6.31
N GLU A 10 13.96 13.54 -7.00
CA GLU A 10 14.47 13.96 -8.30
C GLU A 10 13.60 13.46 -9.46
N ALA A 11 12.72 12.47 -9.23
CA ALA A 11 11.87 11.93 -10.27
C ALA A 11 10.93 13.00 -10.85
N ARG A 12 10.69 12.93 -12.16
CA ARG A 12 9.77 13.81 -12.90
C ARG A 12 8.84 12.96 -13.76
N ILE A 13 7.61 13.44 -13.92
CA ILE A 13 6.61 12.85 -14.82
C ILE A 13 6.24 13.86 -15.90
N SER A 14 5.88 13.38 -17.09
CA SER A 14 5.38 14.19 -18.20
C SER A 14 3.95 13.78 -18.54
N ILE A 15 3.11 14.78 -18.85
CA ILE A 15 1.69 14.61 -19.14
C ILE A 15 1.31 15.50 -20.34
N SER A 16 0.34 15.06 -21.15
CA SER A 16 -0.16 15.84 -22.30
C SER A 16 -1.29 16.78 -21.86
N PRO A 17 -1.11 18.12 -21.92
CA PRO A 17 -2.15 19.06 -21.49
C PRO A 17 -3.41 18.97 -22.33
N PHE A 18 -3.28 18.76 -23.64
CA PHE A 18 -4.41 18.64 -24.56
C PHE A 18 -5.30 17.42 -24.22
N LEU A 19 -4.68 16.27 -23.93
CA LEU A 19 -5.44 15.07 -23.55
C LEU A 19 -6.07 15.21 -22.16
N MET A 20 -5.44 15.93 -21.24
CA MET A 20 -6.04 16.23 -19.94
C MET A 20 -7.29 17.09 -20.08
N TYR A 21 -7.23 18.14 -20.90
CA TYR A 21 -8.40 18.97 -21.20
C TYR A 21 -9.49 18.17 -21.90
N LYS A 22 -9.14 17.47 -23.01
CA LYS A 22 -10.10 16.74 -23.83
C LYS A 22 -10.88 15.67 -23.06
N ASN A 23 -10.22 15.02 -22.10
CA ASN A 23 -10.78 13.92 -21.33
C ASN A 23 -11.09 14.31 -19.88
N GLU A 24 -10.98 15.60 -19.54
CA GLU A 24 -11.23 16.15 -18.19
C GLU A 24 -10.48 15.40 -17.07
N LEU A 25 -9.22 15.05 -17.31
CA LEU A 25 -8.42 14.27 -16.37
C LEU A 25 -7.94 15.11 -15.18
N THR A 26 -8.15 14.59 -13.98
CA THR A 26 -7.66 15.19 -12.73
C THR A 26 -6.47 14.40 -12.16
N ILE A 27 -5.45 15.10 -11.66
CA ILE A 27 -4.33 14.53 -10.91
C ILE A 27 -4.50 14.90 -9.44
N ILE A 28 -4.46 13.89 -8.57
CA ILE A 28 -4.57 14.05 -7.11
C ILE A 28 -3.31 13.45 -6.49
N ALA A 29 -2.56 14.25 -5.75
CA ALA A 29 -1.45 13.78 -4.93
C ALA A 29 -1.92 13.57 -3.49
N VAL A 30 -1.54 12.44 -2.90
CA VAL A 30 -1.95 12.06 -1.55
C VAL A 30 -0.73 11.91 -0.67
N ASN A 31 -0.71 12.65 0.44
CA ASN A 31 0.31 12.51 1.47
C ASN A 31 -0.32 11.83 2.70
N ILE A 32 -0.10 10.52 2.83
CA ILE A 32 -0.67 9.69 3.90
C ILE A 32 -2.21 9.88 3.93
N ASN A 33 -2.84 9.63 5.07
CA ASN A 33 -4.29 9.57 5.21
C ASN A 33 -4.73 10.06 6.61
N PRO A 34 -4.59 11.37 6.91
CA PRO A 34 -5.06 11.93 8.17
C PRO A 34 -6.57 11.71 8.37
N PHE A 35 -7.00 11.49 9.61
CA PHE A 35 -8.42 11.31 10.00
C PHE A 35 -9.15 10.12 9.35
N SER A 36 -8.45 9.18 8.72
CA SER A 36 -9.07 8.03 8.04
C SER A 36 -9.16 6.76 8.92
N PHE A 37 -8.44 6.72 10.04
CA PHE A 37 -8.28 5.52 10.85
C PHE A 37 -9.60 4.92 11.36
N PRO A 38 -10.57 5.70 11.90
CA PRO A 38 -11.85 5.14 12.35
C PRO A 38 -12.64 4.50 11.20
N LYS A 39 -12.62 5.13 10.02
CA LYS A 39 -13.27 4.57 8.82
C LYS A 39 -12.60 3.26 8.43
N ALA A 40 -11.27 3.21 8.41
CA ALA A 40 -10.52 2.01 8.06
C ALA A 40 -10.86 0.82 8.97
N LEU A 41 -11.04 1.04 10.28
CA LEU A 41 -11.49 0.00 11.20
C LEU A 41 -12.90 -0.50 10.85
N GLY A 42 -13.84 0.40 10.56
CA GLY A 42 -15.19 0.02 10.12
C GLY A 42 -15.19 -0.79 8.83
N TRP A 43 -14.30 -0.46 7.88
CA TRP A 43 -14.11 -1.24 6.67
C TRP A 43 -13.58 -2.65 6.95
N ILE A 44 -12.60 -2.78 7.86
CA ILE A 44 -12.04 -4.08 8.24
C ILE A 44 -13.12 -4.98 8.85
N ASP A 45 -13.93 -4.42 9.74
CA ASP A 45 -15.04 -5.12 10.40
C ASP A 45 -16.10 -5.58 9.38
N ALA A 46 -16.54 -4.66 8.50
CA ALA A 46 -17.55 -4.95 7.49
C ALA A 46 -17.09 -5.96 6.41
N MET A 47 -15.81 -5.92 6.04
CA MET A 47 -15.23 -6.85 5.06
C MET A 47 -15.03 -8.25 5.63
N GLY A 48 -14.64 -8.33 6.90
CA GLY A 48 -14.37 -9.58 7.61
C GLY A 48 -13.41 -10.52 6.87
N SER A 49 -13.46 -11.81 7.21
CA SER A 49 -12.63 -12.84 6.59
C SER A 49 -13.02 -13.16 5.13
N ARG A 50 -14.19 -12.71 4.68
CA ARG A 50 -14.67 -12.93 3.31
C ARG A 50 -13.82 -12.19 2.29
N TYR A 51 -13.40 -10.97 2.61
CA TYR A 51 -12.62 -10.11 1.70
C TYR A 51 -11.20 -9.83 2.20
N LEU A 52 -10.95 -9.91 3.52
CA LEU A 52 -9.62 -9.71 4.12
C LEU A 52 -8.99 -11.02 4.57
N ASP A 53 -8.58 -11.84 3.61
CA ASP A 53 -7.68 -12.97 3.84
C ASP A 53 -6.23 -12.47 3.76
N TYR A 54 -5.58 -12.34 4.92
CA TYR A 54 -4.21 -11.84 5.01
C TYR A 54 -3.19 -12.72 4.27
N GLY A 55 -3.42 -14.03 4.17
CA GLY A 55 -2.56 -14.91 3.40
C GLY A 55 -2.64 -14.60 1.90
N ARG A 56 -3.85 -14.38 1.38
CA ARG A 56 -4.07 -13.97 -0.02
C ARG A 56 -3.54 -12.58 -0.33
N LEU A 57 -3.50 -11.70 0.68
CA LEU A 57 -2.86 -10.39 0.58
C LEU A 57 -1.32 -10.47 0.63
N GLY A 58 -0.74 -11.67 0.70
CA GLY A 58 0.69 -11.87 0.77
C GLY A 58 1.30 -11.40 2.09
N ILE A 59 0.50 -11.34 3.16
CA ILE A 59 0.96 -10.97 4.49
C ILE A 59 1.46 -12.22 5.20
N LYS A 60 2.71 -12.22 5.64
CA LYS A 60 3.30 -13.32 6.41
C LYS A 60 3.77 -12.84 7.77
N THR A 61 3.53 -13.66 8.78
CA THR A 61 3.95 -13.40 10.16
C THR A 61 5.29 -14.06 10.45
N TYR A 62 6.18 -13.33 11.12
CA TYR A 62 7.51 -13.73 11.52
C TYR A 62 7.72 -13.46 13.01
N THR A 63 8.62 -14.22 13.65
CA THR A 63 9.19 -13.80 14.93
C THR A 63 10.25 -12.73 14.70
N LEU A 64 10.59 -11.96 15.74
CA LEU A 64 11.63 -10.93 15.62
C LEU A 64 13.01 -11.53 15.28
N SER A 65 13.30 -12.74 15.76
CA SER A 65 14.52 -13.47 15.40
C SER A 65 14.63 -13.72 13.89
N GLN A 66 13.50 -13.85 13.19
CA GLN A 66 13.42 -14.11 11.75
C GLN A 66 13.47 -12.84 10.87
N HIS A 67 13.95 -11.73 11.40
CA HIS A 67 13.98 -10.45 10.67
C HIS A 67 14.74 -10.53 9.34
N LYS A 68 15.82 -11.31 9.26
CA LYS A 68 16.59 -11.47 8.01
C LYS A 68 15.79 -12.21 6.96
N GLU A 69 15.14 -13.32 7.33
CA GLU A 69 14.29 -14.09 6.41
C GLU A 69 13.08 -13.27 5.94
N ALA A 70 12.51 -12.45 6.82
CA ALA A 70 11.39 -11.57 6.48
C ALA A 70 11.78 -10.51 5.43
N LEU A 71 12.93 -9.86 5.61
CA LEU A 71 13.45 -8.87 4.66
C LEU A 71 13.84 -9.48 3.32
N GLU A 72 14.45 -10.66 3.32
CA GLU A 72 14.76 -11.39 2.09
C GLU A 72 13.51 -11.83 1.34
N ALA A 73 12.46 -12.28 2.06
CA ALA A 73 11.17 -12.62 1.43
C ALA A 73 10.50 -11.39 0.79
N LEU A 74 10.53 -10.23 1.46
CA LEU A 74 10.06 -8.96 0.88
C LEU A 74 10.85 -8.58 -0.37
N LYS A 75 12.19 -8.65 -0.31
CA LYS A 75 13.07 -8.29 -1.43
C LYS A 75 12.85 -9.19 -2.65
N LYS A 76 12.59 -10.48 -2.43
CA LYS A 76 12.27 -11.46 -3.48
C LYS A 76 10.83 -11.34 -4.00
N GLY A 77 9.98 -10.53 -3.35
CA GLY A 77 8.57 -10.39 -3.70
C GLY A 77 7.73 -11.65 -3.41
N THR A 78 8.23 -12.58 -2.59
CA THR A 78 7.46 -13.79 -2.22
C THR A 78 6.37 -13.49 -1.20
N ILE A 79 6.46 -12.33 -0.54
CA ILE A 79 5.42 -11.75 0.31
C ILE A 79 5.25 -10.27 -0.04
N ALA A 80 4.05 -9.73 0.19
CA ALA A 80 3.76 -8.30 0.03
C ALA A 80 3.98 -7.51 1.33
N LYS A 81 3.85 -8.17 2.49
CA LYS A 81 4.06 -7.54 3.81
C LYS A 81 4.59 -8.54 4.83
N ALA A 82 5.63 -8.15 5.56
CA ALA A 82 6.08 -8.85 6.75
C ALA A 82 5.42 -8.26 8.00
N MET A 83 4.85 -9.11 8.84
CA MET A 83 4.34 -8.75 10.17
C MET A 83 5.20 -9.42 11.23
N PHE A 84 5.67 -8.66 12.20
CA PHE A 84 6.41 -9.20 13.34
C PHE A 84 5.47 -9.42 14.52
N LYS A 85 5.39 -10.65 14.99
CA LYS A 85 4.69 -10.97 16.23
C LYS A 85 5.64 -10.74 17.40
N ILE A 86 5.28 -9.80 18.26
CA ILE A 86 5.99 -9.48 19.51
C ILE A 86 5.34 -10.29 20.63
N LYS A 87 5.46 -11.61 20.58
CA LYS A 87 5.12 -12.56 21.64
C LYS A 87 5.99 -13.80 21.50
#